data_AF-A0A0F9H8J1-F1
#
_entry.id   AF-A0A0F9H8J1-F1
#
_cell.length_a   1.000
_cell.length_b   1.000
_cell.length_c   1.000
_cell.angle_alpha   90.00
_cell.angle_beta   90.00
_cell.angle_gamma   90.00
#
_symmetry.space_group_name_H-M   'P 1'
#
loop_
_entity.id
_entity.type
_entity.pdbx_description
1 polymer ?
#
loop_
_entity_poly.entity_id
_entity_poly.type
_entity_poly.pdbx_seq_one_letter_code
_entity_poly.pdbx_strand_id
1 'polypeptide(L)' 'DMDVNCGLLMDGEETMEEIGRRIFSFILETASGKKTKSEAYGIGDHEFVPWLMGAVM' A
#
# COMPACT_ATOMS: atom_id res chain seq x y z
N ASP A 1 -8.20 2.48 6.45
CA ASP A 1 -7.82 1.52 5.40
C ASP A 1 -6.30 1.45 5.15
N MET A 2 -5.49 2.41 5.58
CA MET A 2 -4.03 2.43 5.32
C MET A 2 -3.20 1.34 6.03
N ASP A 3 -2.41 0.59 5.26
CA ASP A 3 -1.54 -0.50 5.74
C ASP A 3 -0.24 -0.02 6.42
N VAL A 4 0.37 1.05 5.90
CA VAL A 4 1.62 1.62 6.43
C VAL A 4 1.43 3.11 6.70
N ASN A 5 1.65 3.56 7.94
CA ASN A 5 1.56 4.96 8.31
C ASN A 5 2.91 5.66 8.15
N CYS A 6 3.05 6.58 7.20
CA CYS A 6 4.27 7.38 7.02
C CYS A 6 4.22 8.75 7.72
N GLY A 7 3.13 9.07 8.45
CA GLY A 7 2.95 10.34 9.14
C GLY A 7 3.99 10.60 10.23
N LEU A 8 4.58 9.54 10.79
CA LEU A 8 5.63 9.60 11.82
C LEU A 8 6.87 10.37 11.37
N LEU A 9 7.09 10.50 10.05
CA LEU A 9 8.13 11.37 9.49
C LEU A 9 7.90 12.84 9.87
N MET A 10 6.64 13.29 9.81
CA MET A 10 6.26 14.67 10.11
C MET A 10 6.26 14.94 11.60
N ASP A 11 5.95 13.92 12.41
CA ASP A 11 6.02 14.00 13.87
C ASP A 11 7.48 13.96 14.37
N GLY A 12 8.44 13.66 13.50
CA GLY A 12 9.86 13.53 13.83
C GLY A 12 10.20 12.25 14.60
N GLU A 13 9.29 11.28 14.61
CA GLU A 13 9.42 10.00 15.33
C GLU A 13 10.14 8.93 14.51
N GLU A 14 10.12 9.04 13.17
CA GLU A 14 10.83 8.13 12.26
C GLU A 14 11.57 8.89 11.15
N THR A 15 12.68 8.30 10.68
CA THR A 15 13.44 8.79 9.52
C THR A 15 12.90 8.22 8.20
N MET A 16 13.29 8.86 7.08
CA MET A 16 12.94 8.38 5.74
C MET A 16 13.47 6.97 5.49
N GLU A 17 14.68 6.67 5.94
CA GLU A 17 15.33 5.37 5.79
C GLU A 17 14.60 4.27 6.56
N GLU A 18 14.14 4.55 7.78
CA GLU A 18 13.36 3.62 8.60
C GLU A 18 12.00 3.32 7.97
N ILE A 19 11.32 4.36 7.49
CA ILE A 19 10.03 4.21 6.77
C ILE A 19 10.24 3.38 5.51
N GLY A 20 11.28 3.69 4.72
CA GLY A 20 11.61 2.95 3.51
C GLY A 20 11.86 1.47 3.78
N ARG A 21 12.63 1.15 4.83
CA ARG A 21 12.86 -0.24 5.26
C ARG A 21 11.56 -0.93 5.66
N ARG A 22 10.67 -0.25 6.42
CA ARG A 22 9.37 -0.80 6.82
C ARG A 22 8.48 -1.09 5.61
N ILE A 23 8.41 -0.17 4.65
CA ILE A 23 7.65 -0.37 3.41
C ILE A 23 8.20 -1.59 2.65
N PHE A 24 9.52 -1.68 2.51
CA PHE A 24 10.14 -2.82 1.81
C PHE A 24 9.84 -4.15 2.49
N SER A 25 9.98 -4.24 3.81
CA SER A 25 9.60 -5.43 4.57
C SER A 25 8.11 -5.76 4.41
N PHE A 26 7.23 -4.76 4.44
CA PHE A 26 5.81 -4.96 4.24
C PHE A 26 5.48 -5.51 2.84
N ILE A 27 6.17 -5.06 1.79
CA ILE A 27 6.04 -5.60 0.44
C ILE A 27 6.41 -7.10 0.44
N LEU A 28 7.53 -7.47 1.06
CA LEU A 28 7.97 -8.87 1.14
C LEU A 28 6.98 -9.74 1.91
N GLU A 29 6.47 -9.26 3.05
CA GLU A 29 5.45 -9.97 3.84
C GLU A 29 4.17 -10.18 3.04
N THR A 30 3.72 -9.15 2.32
CA THR A 30 2.52 -9.21 1.48
C THR A 30 2.69 -10.21 0.34
N ALA A 31 3.82 -10.14 -0.37
CA ALA A 31 4.18 -11.12 -1.40
C ALA A 31 4.29 -12.55 -0.84
N SER A 32 4.60 -12.69 0.46
CA SER A 32 4.66 -13.97 1.18
C SER A 32 3.29 -14.43 1.71
N GLY A 33 2.20 -13.72 1.40
CA GLY A 33 0.84 -14.13 1.72
C GLY A 33 0.19 -13.39 2.91
N LYS A 34 0.85 -12.37 3.47
CA LYS A 34 0.18 -11.46 4.41
C LYS A 34 -0.91 -10.68 3.66
N LYS A 35 -2.16 -10.77 4.12
CA LYS A 35 -3.26 -9.98 3.54
C LYS A 35 -3.12 -8.50 3.88
N THR A 36 -3.34 -7.66 2.89
CA THR A 36 -3.50 -6.21 3.03
C THR A 36 -4.88 -5.86 3.58
N LYS A 37 -5.04 -4.62 4.06
CA LYS A 37 -6.35 -4.11 4.49
C LYS A 37 -7.38 -4.12 3.36
N SER A 38 -6.98 -3.80 2.12
CA SER A 38 -7.88 -3.85 0.94
C SER A 38 -8.47 -5.25 0.74
N GLU A 39 -7.65 -6.28 0.82
CA GLU A 39 -8.09 -7.67 0.73
C GLU A 39 -8.95 -8.10 1.93
N ALA A 40 -8.60 -7.66 3.14
CA ALA A 40 -9.37 -7.97 4.34
C ALA A 40 -10.77 -7.35 4.35
N TYR A 41 -10.93 -6.16 3.76
CA TYR A 41 -12.22 -5.49 3.60
C TYR A 41 -13.00 -5.97 2.36
N GLY A 42 -12.43 -6.85 1.53
CA GLY A 42 -13.07 -7.36 0.32
C GLY A 42 -13.21 -6.30 -0.79
N ILE A 43 -12.37 -5.26 -0.77
CA ILE A 43 -12.43 -4.15 -1.72
C ILE A 43 -11.40 -4.23 -2.84
N GLY A 44 -10.43 -5.16 -2.77
CA GLY A 44 -9.38 -5.29 -3.78
C GLY A 44 -9.91 -5.51 -5.20
N ASP A 45 -10.99 -6.29 -5.36
CA ASP A 45 -11.60 -6.54 -6.66
C ASP A 45 -12.31 -5.30 -7.24
N HIS A 46 -12.72 -4.36 -6.39
CA HIS A 46 -13.33 -3.09 -6.81
C HIS A 46 -12.30 -2.11 -7.39
N GLU A 47 -10.99 -2.36 -7.21
CA GLU A 47 -9.90 -1.53 -7.68
C GLU A 47 -9.34 -1.99 -9.04
N PHE A 48 -9.87 -3.07 -9.63
CA PHE A 48 -9.46 -3.55 -10.94
C PHE A 48 -9.98 -2.64 -12.06
N VAL A 49 -9.20 -1.60 -12.39
CA VAL A 49 -9.50 -0.63 -13.45
C VAL A 49 -8.48 -0.76 -14.58
N PRO A 50 -8.76 -1.56 -15.64
CA PRO A 50 -7.83 -1.70 -16.75
C PRO A 50 -7.64 -0.36 -17.46
N TRP A 51 -6.41 -0.10 -17.91
CA TRP A 51 -6.12 1.09 -18.71
C TRP A 51 -6.89 1.03 -20.03
N LEU A 52 -7.79 1.98 -20.26
CA LEU A 52 -8.55 2.09 -21.49
C LEU A 52 -7.65 2.65 -22.60
N MET A 53 -7.38 1.83 -23.62
CA MET A 53 -6.68 2.26 -24.81
C MET A 53 -7.66 2.90 -25.80
N GLY A 54 -7.53 4.21 -26.04
CA GLY A 54 -8.36 4.97 -26.98
C GLY A 54 -9.04 6.20 -26.34
N ALA A 55 -9.85 6.92 -27.13
CA ALA A 55 -10.65 8.02 -26.59
C ALA A 55 -11.84 7.47 -25.80
N VAL A 56 -12.01 7.94 -24.56
CA VAL A 56 -13.14 7.64 -23.69
C VAL A 56 -14.10 8.85 -23.73
N MET A 57 -15.40 8.60 -23.87
CA MET A 57 -16.46 9.63 -23.81
C MET A 57 -17.03 9.74 -22.40
#